data_AF-A0A9D3WJD4-F1
#
_entry.id   AF-A0A9D3WJD4-F1
#
_cell.length_a   1.000
_cell.length_b   1.000
_cell.length_c   1.000
_cell.angle_alpha   90.00
_cell.angle_beta   90.00
_cell.angle_gamma   90.00
#
_symmetry.space_group_name_H-M   'P 1'
#
loop_
_entity.id
_entity.type
_entity.pdbx_description
1 polymer ?
#
loop_
_entity_poly.entity_id
_entity_poly.type
_entity_poly.pdbx_seq_one_letter_code
_entity_poly.pdbx_strand_id
1 'polypeptide(L)'
;IESLQESCGSAKPIIYRLEDMFISQVDLARESTITRLMNAQKKLHTLIKDHMRSLMTYFTKAEDNGVELDLNTQIEVTFKILLKDFNDFSVNK
;
A
#
# COMPACT_ATOMS: atom_id res chain seq x y z
N ILE A 1 -23.82 -21.52 -2.58
CA ILE A 1 -22.77 -22.28 -3.31
C ILE A 1 -23.40 -23.47 -4.05
N GLU A 2 -24.37 -24.18 -3.46
CA GLU A 2 -25.07 -25.32 -4.10
C GLU A 2 -26.09 -24.96 -5.21
N SER A 3 -26.48 -23.69 -5.40
CA SER A 3 -27.48 -23.31 -6.42
C SER A 3 -26.91 -22.91 -7.79
N LEU A 4 -25.58 -22.96 -7.99
CA LEU A 4 -24.93 -22.41 -9.19
C LEU A 4 -24.45 -23.45 -10.21
N GLN A 5 -24.46 -24.75 -9.85
CA GLN A 5 -24.01 -25.81 -10.76
C GLN A 5 -25.04 -26.16 -11.85
N GLU A 6 -26.34 -25.91 -11.63
CA GLU A 6 -27.39 -26.37 -12.56
C GLU A 6 -27.76 -25.38 -13.69
N SER A 7 -27.28 -24.13 -13.67
CA SER A 7 -27.77 -23.10 -14.62
C SER A 7 -26.75 -22.62 -15.67
N CYS A 8 -25.48 -23.02 -15.63
CA CYS A 8 -24.45 -22.41 -16.48
C CYS A 8 -24.01 -23.34 -17.63
N GLY A 9 -24.70 -23.25 -18.78
CA GLY A 9 -24.28 -23.89 -20.04
C GLY A 9 -22.99 -23.31 -20.65
N SER A 10 -22.24 -22.46 -19.92
CA SER A 10 -20.98 -21.86 -20.37
C SER A 10 -20.12 -21.46 -19.18
N ALA A 11 -18.81 -21.72 -19.25
CA ALA A 11 -17.83 -21.30 -18.25
C ALA A 11 -17.52 -19.78 -18.29
N LYS A 12 -17.97 -19.07 -19.34
CA LYS A 12 -17.66 -17.65 -19.56
C LYS A 12 -18.05 -16.72 -18.37
N PRO A 13 -19.24 -16.84 -17.76
CA PRO A 13 -19.62 -15.98 -16.65
C PRO A 13 -18.81 -16.24 -15.38
N ILE A 14 -18.29 -17.46 -15.21
CA ILE A 14 -17.42 -17.81 -14.08
C ILE A 14 -16.05 -17.15 -14.27
N ILE A 15 -15.47 -17.25 -15.48
CA ILE A 15 -14.18 -16.63 -15.81
C ILE A 15 -14.26 -15.10 -15.62
N TYR A 16 -15.31 -14.46 -16.15
CA TYR A 16 -15.48 -13.00 -16.01
C TYR A 16 -15.52 -12.55 -14.54
N ARG A 17 -16.24 -13.28 -13.67
CA ARG A 17 -16.30 -12.97 -12.23
C ARG A 17 -14.95 -13.17 -11.55
N LEU A 18 -14.18 -14.18 -11.96
CA LEU A 18 -12.83 -14.40 -11.43
C LEU A 18 -11.90 -13.25 -11.84
N GLU A 19 -11.90 -12.85 -13.11
CA GLU A 19 -11.12 -11.72 -13.59
C GLU A 19 -11.44 -10.44 -12.81
N ASP A 20 -12.72 -10.11 -12.66
CA ASP A 20 -13.19 -8.96 -11.88
C ASP A 20 -12.73 -9.02 -10.40
N MET A 21 -12.85 -10.19 -9.76
CA MET A 21 -12.40 -10.39 -8.38
C MET A 21 -10.88 -10.21 -8.23
N PHE A 22 -10.08 -10.76 -9.15
CA PHE A 22 -8.61 -10.67 -9.07
C PHE A 22 -8.11 -9.26 -9.38
N ILE A 23 -8.69 -8.57 -10.35
CA ILE A 23 -8.38 -7.16 -10.63
C ILE A 23 -8.70 -6.30 -9.41
N SER A 24 -9.89 -6.47 -8.83
CA SER A 24 -10.28 -5.74 -7.63
C SER A 24 -9.34 -5.99 -6.45
N GLN A 25 -8.81 -7.20 -6.28
CA GLN A 25 -7.82 -7.50 -5.24
C GLN A 25 -6.49 -6.79 -5.47
N VAL A 26 -6.01 -6.72 -6.71
CA VAL A 26 -4.78 -6.00 -7.06
C VAL A 26 -4.94 -4.51 -6.75
N ASP A 27 -6.06 -3.91 -7.13
CA ASP A 27 -6.32 -2.49 -6.86
C ASP A 27 -6.42 -2.21 -5.35
N LEU A 28 -7.09 -3.07 -4.59
CA LEU A 28 -7.12 -2.97 -3.12
C LEU A 28 -5.72 -3.10 -2.49
N ALA A 29 -4.87 -3.98 -3.00
CA ALA A 29 -3.51 -4.16 -2.49
C ALA A 29 -2.62 -2.93 -2.78
N ARG A 30 -2.78 -2.31 -3.95
CA ARG A 30 -2.14 -1.04 -4.33
C ARG A 30 -2.58 0.09 -3.40
N GLU A 31 -3.88 0.30 -3.25
CA GLU A 31 -4.45 1.34 -2.41
C GLU A 31 -4.04 1.17 -0.94
N SER A 32 -4.09 -0.07 -0.42
CA SER A 32 -3.68 -0.38 0.95
C SER A 32 -2.21 -0.04 1.18
N THR A 33 -1.34 -0.36 0.21
CA THR A 33 0.09 -0.11 0.33
C THR A 33 0.42 1.38 0.27
N ILE A 34 -0.19 2.13 -0.65
CA ILE A 34 -0.06 3.60 -0.73
C ILE A 34 -0.55 4.25 0.58
N THR A 35 -1.71 3.79 1.08
CA THR A 35 -2.28 4.31 2.34
C THR A 35 -1.35 4.07 3.52
N ARG A 36 -0.75 2.87 3.62
CA ARG A 36 0.22 2.56 4.69
C ARG A 36 1.49 3.39 4.57
N LEU A 37 1.99 3.62 3.36
CA LEU A 37 3.15 4.46 3.10
C LEU A 37 2.89 5.92 3.51
N MET A 38 1.77 6.50 3.08
CA MET A 38 1.42 7.90 3.39
C MET A 38 1.16 8.16 4.88
N ASN A 39 0.78 7.11 5.62
CA ASN A 39 0.55 7.12 7.06
C ASN A 39 1.73 6.54 7.86
N ALA A 40 2.88 6.29 7.24
CA ALA A 40 4.06 5.78 7.91
C ALA A 40 4.72 6.89 8.74
N GLN A 41 4.09 7.30 9.83
CA GLN A 41 4.66 8.24 10.80
C GLN A 41 5.63 7.50 11.73
N LYS A 42 6.68 8.18 12.16
CA LYS A 42 7.63 7.62 13.12
C LYS A 42 6.98 7.52 14.50
N LYS A 43 7.02 6.32 15.08
CA LYS A 43 6.59 6.13 16.47
C LYS A 43 7.55 6.82 17.43
N LEU A 44 7.02 7.35 18.54
CA LEU A 44 7.80 7.93 19.63
C LEU A 44 8.90 6.96 20.07
N HIS A 45 10.12 7.46 20.25
CA HIS A 45 11.34 6.70 20.60
C HIS A 45 11.92 5.76 19.52
N THR A 46 11.36 5.68 18.32
CA THR A 46 12.00 4.93 17.21
C THR A 46 13.25 5.70 16.73
N LEU A 47 14.34 5.00 16.43
CA LEU A 47 15.50 5.63 15.78
C LEU A 47 15.16 5.97 14.32
N ILE A 48 15.67 7.10 13.82
CA ILE A 48 15.45 7.53 12.43
C ILE A 48 15.90 6.43 11.44
N LYS A 49 17.04 5.77 11.71
CA LYS A 49 17.55 4.65 10.90
C LYS A 49 16.54 3.51 10.76
N ASP A 50 15.87 3.15 11.84
CA ASP A 50 14.89 2.06 11.83
C ASP A 50 13.59 2.48 11.15
N HIS A 51 13.22 3.75 11.29
CA HIS A 51 12.10 4.33 10.55
C HIS A 51 12.38 4.35 9.04
N MET A 52 13.58 4.78 8.61
CA MET A 52 14.00 4.73 7.20
C MET A 52 14.00 3.30 6.66
N ARG A 53 14.44 2.31 7.45
CA ARG A 53 14.35 0.89 7.05
C ARG A 53 12.90 0.47 6.82
N SER A 54 11.97 0.91 7.68
CA SER A 54 10.54 0.63 7.49
C SER A 54 9.99 1.28 6.21
N LEU A 55 10.41 2.50 5.88
CA LEU A 55 10.02 3.18 4.64
C LEU A 55 10.51 2.44 3.40
N MET A 56 11.76 1.97 3.40
CA MET A 56 12.28 1.12 2.32
C MET A 56 11.44 -0.14 2.13
N THR A 57 11.04 -0.80 3.21
CA THR A 57 10.14 -1.97 3.13
C THR A 57 8.78 -1.61 2.52
N TYR A 58 8.26 -0.41 2.75
CA TYR A 58 7.02 0.04 2.11
C TYR A 58 7.21 0.32 0.62
N PHE A 59 8.34 0.88 0.20
CA PHE A 59 8.64 1.08 -1.22
C PHE A 59 8.75 -0.25 -1.97
N THR A 60 9.46 -1.24 -1.42
CA THR A 60 9.51 -2.59 -2.01
C THR A 60 8.12 -3.21 -2.12
N LYS A 61 7.28 -3.09 -1.08
CA LYS A 61 5.90 -3.58 -1.14
C LYS A 61 5.05 -2.84 -2.16
N ALA A 62 5.30 -1.55 -2.38
CA ALA A 62 4.58 -0.77 -3.39
C ALA A 62 4.88 -1.35 -4.78
N GLU A 63 6.16 -1.59 -5.06
CA GLU A 63 6.64 -2.22 -6.29
C GLU A 63 6.07 -3.63 -6.49
N ASP A 64 6.08 -4.47 -5.44
CA ASP A 64 5.48 -5.82 -5.46
C ASP A 64 3.98 -5.80 -5.81
N ASN A 65 3.27 -4.72 -5.45
CA ASN A 65 1.86 -4.53 -5.79
C ASN A 65 1.65 -3.78 -7.11
N GLY A 66 2.71 -3.55 -7.89
CA GLY A 66 2.65 -2.87 -9.18
C GLY A 66 2.46 -1.35 -9.06
N VAL A 67 2.82 -0.74 -7.94
CA VAL A 67 2.95 0.71 -7.77
C VAL A 67 4.41 1.07 -7.99
N GLU A 68 4.73 1.56 -9.18
CA GLU A 68 6.06 2.05 -9.50
C GLU A 68 6.21 3.49 -9.00
N LEU A 69 7.16 3.70 -8.08
CA LEU A 69 7.53 5.02 -7.58
C LEU A 69 8.95 5.30 -8.04
N ASP A 70 9.12 6.29 -8.91
CA ASP A 70 10.45 6.71 -9.32
C ASP A 70 11.25 7.25 -8.12
N LEU A 71 12.57 7.32 -8.28
CA LEU A 71 13.47 7.76 -7.21
C LEU A 71 13.15 9.16 -6.68
N ASN A 72 12.75 10.10 -7.54
CA ASN A 72 12.40 11.46 -7.10
C ASN A 72 11.12 11.44 -6.25
N THR A 73 10.12 10.65 -6.67
CA THR A 73 8.89 10.45 -5.91
C THR A 73 9.16 9.79 -4.55
N GLN A 74 10.03 8.76 -4.49
CA GLN A 74 10.43 8.13 -3.22
C GLN A 74 11.13 9.12 -2.28
N ILE A 75 12.01 9.97 -2.82
CA ILE A 75 12.70 11.04 -2.07
C ILE A 75 11.66 12.03 -1.51
N GLU A 76 10.75 12.52 -2.35
CA GLU A 76 9.73 13.49 -1.93
C GLU A 76 8.80 12.94 -0.85
N VAL A 77 8.33 11.70 -0.99
CA VAL A 77 7.50 11.03 0.02
C VAL A 77 8.25 10.89 1.34
N THR A 78 9.52 10.47 1.29
CA THR A 78 10.37 10.35 2.48
C THR A 78 10.53 11.69 3.19
N PHE A 79 10.77 12.77 2.46
CA PHE A 79 10.85 14.12 3.03
C PHE A 79 9.53 14.55 3.68
N LYS A 80 8.39 14.32 3.03
CA LYS A 80 7.07 14.66 3.58
C LYS A 80 6.76 13.92 4.87
N ILE A 81 7.14 12.65 4.97
CA ILE A 81 6.96 11.83 6.17
C ILE A 81 7.83 12.35 7.30
N LEU A 82 9.13 12.55 7.05
CA LEU A 82 10.05 13.08 8.06
C LEU A 82 9.64 14.47 8.55
N LEU A 83 9.16 15.34 7.65
CA LEU A 83 8.68 16.67 8.01
C LEU A 83 7.49 16.60 8.97
N LYS A 84 6.56 15.65 8.78
CA LYS A 84 5.46 15.42 9.74
C LYS A 84 6.02 15.03 11.11
N ASP A 85 6.96 14.10 11.16
CA ASP A 85 7.59 13.67 12.42
C ASP A 85 8.31 14.81 13.16
N PHE A 86 8.87 15.78 12.41
CA PHE A 86 9.51 16.96 13.00
C PHE A 86 8.51 18.01 13.48
N ASN A 87 7.37 18.18 12.80
CA ASN A 87 6.33 19.11 13.24
C ASN A 87 5.69 18.66 14.57
N ASP A 88 5.64 17.35 14.80
CA ASP A 88 5.18 16.78 16.08
C ASP A 88 6.19 16.97 17.22
N PHE A 89 7.41 17.43 16.92
CA PHE A 89 8.45 17.75 17.91
C PHE A 89 8.22 19.11 18.60
N SER A 90 7.00 19.65 18.62
CA SER A 90 6.74 20.88 19.37
C SER A 90 7.11 20.66 20.83
N VAL A 91 8.14 21.38 21.28
CA VAL A 91 8.68 21.33 22.63
C VAL A 91 7.53 21.61 23.60
N ASN A 92 7.18 20.62 24.41
CA ASN A 92 6.47 20.87 25.67
C ASN A 92 7.30 21.90 26.43
N LYS A 93 6.85 23.16 26.37
CA LYS A 93 7.52 24.31 26.94
C LYS A 93 7.23 24.42 28.43
#